data_AF-A0A7M7P7F1-F1
#
_entry.id   AF-A0A7M7P7F1-F1
#
_cell.length_a   1.000
_cell.length_b   1.000
_cell.length_c   1.000
_cell.angle_alpha   90.00
_cell.angle_beta   90.00
_cell.angle_gamma   90.00
#
_symmetry.space_group_name_H-M   'P 1'
#
loop_
_entity.id
_entity.type
_entity.pdbx_description
1 polymer ?
#
loop_
_entity_poly.entity_id
_entity_poly.type
_entity_poly.pdbx_seq_one_letter_code
_entity_poly.pdbx_strand_id
1 'polypeptide(L)'
;MTETISTEGLEIVADILEDITEIVSTDVQVTESIVDIASNIADLPEEELEMAEDESGAPSRVVISLEAQLAVVEVIHETLRIVEPNIAAEVLDVTMDEISQGITVFVSATSDGESISEDHFQVAEGDLTQEPGALEAQATLFIPSVLADRFSGVTGRLVITTHLDTALFRDNGLTELNRNRNQTGFTRELNSRIIAASINNEAIEDLEETVMIAFTPINPNGTNATCVSYDFDNNQWSTRGCEKTSNGSIDRITCECNHLTNFGILMDIYGLEGLSPQADFILEIISYVGCCMSILGLVITILTYALNKKLRDRKPNQIILSLSSSLLCLYIVFLVMISVDTERGVEEIPPLPCSILAGFLHYFTLSSLFWIGVEGYNMHILFVRVLNTYLPQFMRKASLVAWGEPPSINYLIFDCRLEAFLPKCVTSMIEKASEKITC
;
A
#
# COMPACT_ATOMS: atom_id res chain seq x y z
N MET A 1 -11.28 14.69 17.89
CA MET A 1 -10.67 15.81 17.15
C MET A 1 -9.20 15.74 17.47
N THR A 2 -8.48 14.85 16.80
CA THR A 2 -7.04 14.93 16.66
C THR A 2 -6.81 16.04 15.64
N GLU A 3 -6.12 17.11 16.04
CA GLU A 3 -5.59 18.06 15.07
C GLU A 3 -4.52 17.31 14.30
N THR A 4 -4.79 16.96 13.04
CA THR A 4 -3.78 16.38 12.15
C THR A 4 -2.80 17.48 11.78
N ILE A 5 -1.51 17.18 11.89
CA ILE A 5 -0.45 18.10 11.49
C ILE A 5 -0.51 18.26 9.96
N SER A 6 -0.43 19.49 9.44
CA SER A 6 -0.35 19.74 8.00
C SER A 6 1.03 19.39 7.43
N THR A 7 1.15 19.21 6.11
CA THR A 7 2.45 18.99 5.44
C THR A 7 3.45 20.10 5.73
N GLU A 8 3.00 21.37 5.71
CA GLU A 8 3.79 22.53 6.14
C GLU A 8 4.21 22.44 7.62
N GLY A 9 3.36 21.87 8.48
CA GLY A 9 3.72 21.60 9.87
C GLY A 9 4.84 20.56 10.00
N LEU A 10 4.81 19.50 9.20
CA LEU A 10 5.87 18.48 9.15
C LEU A 10 7.19 19.06 8.63
N GLU A 11 7.15 19.92 7.61
CA GLU A 11 8.33 20.63 7.12
C GLU A 11 8.98 21.46 8.22
N ILE A 12 8.18 22.24 8.96
CA ILE A 12 8.68 23.04 10.09
C ILE A 12 9.28 22.16 11.18
N VAL A 13 8.65 21.01 11.49
CA VAL A 13 9.21 20.08 12.49
C VAL A 13 10.54 19.51 12.02
N ALA A 14 10.65 19.11 10.75
CA ALA A 14 11.92 18.63 10.18
C ALA A 14 13.01 19.72 10.23
N ASP A 15 12.69 20.97 9.87
CA ASP A 15 13.62 22.11 9.96
C ASP A 15 14.12 22.32 11.40
N ILE A 16 13.22 22.25 12.39
CA ILE A 16 13.58 22.40 13.80
C ILE A 16 14.49 21.26 14.27
N LEU A 17 14.21 20.02 13.85
CA LEU A 17 15.04 18.87 14.21
C LEU A 17 16.45 18.99 13.63
N GLU A 18 16.56 19.42 12.37
CA GLU A 18 17.86 19.69 11.75
C GLU A 18 18.63 20.78 12.50
N ASP A 19 17.98 21.92 12.80
CA ASP A 19 18.58 23.00 13.59
C ASP A 19 19.07 22.52 14.97
N ILE A 20 18.32 21.63 15.62
CA ILE A 20 18.73 21.04 16.91
C ILE A 20 19.97 20.16 16.75
N THR A 21 20.02 19.33 15.70
CA THR A 21 21.17 18.46 15.44
C THR A 21 22.43 19.26 15.11
N GLU A 22 22.31 20.42 14.46
CA GLU A 22 23.45 21.33 14.21
C GLU A 22 24.06 21.90 15.50
N ILE A 23 23.29 22.00 16.59
CA ILE A 23 23.79 22.45 17.89
C ILE A 23 24.67 21.38 18.54
N VAL A 24 24.55 20.11 18.12
CA VAL A 24 25.29 18.95 18.66
C VAL A 24 25.07 18.84 20.18
N SER A 25 23.80 18.90 20.60
CA SER A 25 23.43 18.73 22.00
C SER A 25 23.69 17.30 22.44
N THR A 26 24.44 17.11 23.53
CA THR A 26 24.68 15.79 24.12
C THR A 26 23.63 15.42 25.18
N ASP A 27 22.65 16.29 25.43
CA ASP A 27 21.64 16.12 26.47
C ASP A 27 20.67 14.97 26.13
N VAL A 28 20.54 14.02 27.07
CA VAL A 28 19.65 12.86 26.95
C VAL A 28 18.19 13.29 26.77
N GLN A 29 17.73 14.34 27.44
CA GLN A 29 16.33 14.80 27.35
C GLN A 29 15.98 15.33 25.95
N VAL A 30 16.97 15.93 25.28
CA VAL A 30 16.81 16.39 23.89
C VAL A 30 16.65 15.19 22.98
N THR A 31 17.49 14.17 23.14
CA THR A 31 17.40 12.93 22.37
C THR A 31 16.07 12.21 22.60
N GLU A 32 15.64 12.03 23.86
CA GLU A 32 14.32 11.44 24.20
C GLU A 32 13.17 12.19 23.51
N SER A 33 13.20 13.53 23.51
CA SER A 33 12.18 14.34 22.84
C SER A 33 12.18 14.14 21.33
N ILE A 34 13.35 13.96 20.71
CA ILE A 34 13.48 13.73 19.26
C ILE A 34 12.93 12.35 18.89
N VAL A 35 13.21 11.31 19.70
CA VAL A 35 12.65 9.96 19.48
C VAL A 35 11.12 9.98 19.60
N ASP A 36 10.57 10.66 20.61
CA ASP A 36 9.12 10.83 20.80
C ASP A 36 8.48 11.56 19.62
N ILE A 37 9.07 12.67 19.16
CA ILE A 37 8.59 13.40 17.97
C ILE A 37 8.58 12.49 16.73
N ALA A 38 9.67 11.77 16.47
CA ALA A 38 9.76 10.87 15.32
C ALA A 38 8.74 9.72 15.41
N SER A 39 8.52 9.17 16.62
CA SER A 39 7.52 8.12 16.86
C SER A 39 6.08 8.63 16.66
N ASN A 40 5.79 9.87 17.05
CA ASN A 40 4.49 10.51 16.81
C ASN A 40 4.26 10.82 15.32
N ILE A 41 5.30 11.23 14.59
CA ILE A 41 5.22 11.43 13.13
C ILE A 41 4.98 10.09 12.43
N ALA A 42 5.62 9.01 12.87
CA ALA A 42 5.41 7.68 12.33
C ALA A 42 3.98 7.14 12.51
N ASP A 43 3.20 7.69 13.46
CA ASP A 43 1.78 7.35 13.69
C ASP A 43 0.82 8.12 12.77
N LEU A 44 1.33 9.09 12.00
CA LEU A 44 0.48 9.87 11.09
C LEU A 44 -0.01 9.01 9.91
N PRO A 45 -1.15 9.38 9.30
CA PRO A 45 -1.66 8.68 8.13
C PRO A 45 -0.62 8.65 7.00
N GLU A 46 -0.44 7.48 6.39
CA GLU A 46 0.55 7.25 5.31
C GLU A 46 0.43 8.30 4.18
N GLU A 47 -0.80 8.69 3.81
CA GLU A 47 -1.02 9.73 2.80
C GLU A 47 -0.46 11.11 3.19
N GLU A 48 -0.56 11.51 4.46
CA GLU A 48 -0.01 12.79 4.92
C GLU A 48 1.52 12.78 4.85
N LEU A 49 2.13 11.65 5.24
CA LEU A 49 3.57 11.43 5.15
C LEU A 49 4.04 11.34 3.70
N GLU A 50 3.28 10.69 2.81
CA GLU A 50 3.57 10.65 1.37
C GLU A 50 3.57 12.05 0.76
N MET A 51 2.56 12.87 1.06
CA MET A 51 2.49 14.24 0.56
C MET A 51 3.64 15.10 1.11
N ALA A 52 3.97 14.97 2.40
CA ALA A 52 5.05 15.72 3.03
C ALA A 52 6.44 15.31 2.50
N GLU A 53 6.63 14.03 2.19
CA GLU A 53 7.86 13.55 1.55
C GLU A 53 7.99 14.11 0.13
N ASP A 54 6.93 14.07 -0.68
CA ASP A 54 6.94 14.59 -2.06
C ASP A 54 7.15 16.12 -2.11
N GLU A 55 6.66 16.85 -1.11
CA GLU A 55 6.72 18.31 -1.04
C GLU A 55 8.08 18.81 -0.50
N SER A 56 8.58 18.22 0.60
CA SER A 56 9.75 18.74 1.32
C SER A 56 10.73 17.67 1.83
N GLY A 57 10.49 16.38 1.58
CA GLY A 57 11.30 15.28 2.12
C GLY A 57 11.27 15.19 3.64
N ALA A 58 10.22 15.72 4.29
CA ALA A 58 10.19 15.88 5.75
C ALA A 58 10.34 14.54 6.51
N PRO A 59 9.61 13.46 6.18
CA PRO A 59 9.80 12.14 6.81
C PRO A 59 11.26 11.64 6.75
N SER A 60 11.90 11.67 5.57
CA SER A 60 13.30 11.25 5.43
C SER A 60 14.26 12.10 6.28
N ARG A 61 14.06 13.43 6.29
CA ARG A 61 14.86 14.37 7.10
C ARG A 61 14.71 14.14 8.60
N VAL A 62 13.52 13.76 9.06
CA VAL A 62 13.27 13.39 10.47
C VAL A 62 14.11 12.17 10.86
N VAL A 63 14.16 11.12 10.02
CA VAL A 63 14.98 9.93 10.28
C VAL A 63 16.47 10.27 10.32
N ILE A 64 16.95 11.05 9.35
CA ILE A 64 18.36 11.50 9.30
C ILE A 64 18.72 12.30 10.55
N SER A 65 17.84 13.23 10.97
CA SER A 65 18.05 14.05 12.17
C SER A 65 18.06 13.21 13.45
N LEU A 66 17.17 12.22 13.54
CA LEU A 66 17.13 11.26 14.64
C LEU A 66 18.44 10.46 14.74
N GLU A 67 18.90 9.88 13.63
CA GLU A 67 20.16 9.11 13.60
C GLU A 67 21.38 10.00 13.96
N ALA A 68 21.41 11.24 13.46
CA ALA A 68 22.45 12.21 13.79
C ALA A 68 22.47 12.60 15.28
N GLN A 69 21.29 12.78 15.90
CA GLN A 69 21.20 13.08 17.33
C GLN A 69 21.65 11.88 18.19
N LEU A 70 21.22 10.67 17.85
CA LEU A 70 21.61 9.43 18.54
C LEU A 70 23.13 9.20 18.48
N ALA A 71 23.78 9.64 17.41
CA ALA A 71 25.23 9.57 17.28
C ALA A 71 25.99 10.44 18.28
N VAL A 72 25.40 11.53 18.81
CA VAL A 72 26.14 12.53 19.61
C VAL A 72 25.74 12.55 21.09
N VAL A 73 24.64 11.92 21.47
CA VAL A 73 24.14 11.87 22.86
C VAL A 73 25.18 11.35 23.87
N GLU A 74 25.15 11.85 25.11
CA GLU A 74 25.99 11.36 26.19
C GLU A 74 25.44 10.05 26.78
N VAL A 75 26.31 9.04 26.92
CA VAL A 75 25.96 7.74 27.52
C VAL A 75 26.60 7.64 28.90
N ILE A 76 25.76 7.73 29.95
CA ILE A 76 26.26 7.83 31.34
C ILE A 76 26.50 6.44 31.98
N HIS A 77 25.75 5.42 31.56
CA HIS A 77 25.74 4.08 32.17
C HIS A 77 25.97 2.96 31.13
N GLU A 78 26.99 3.11 30.29
CA GLU A 78 27.39 2.15 29.22
C GLU A 78 26.39 2.03 28.05
N THR A 79 25.09 2.11 28.32
CA THR A 79 24.03 2.17 27.30
C THR A 79 22.98 3.24 27.59
N LEU A 80 22.34 3.75 26.53
CA LEU A 80 21.15 4.57 26.57
C LEU A 80 20.09 3.89 25.68
N ARG A 81 19.00 3.44 26.28
CA ARG A 81 17.87 2.83 25.58
C ARG A 81 16.65 3.75 25.67
N ILE A 82 16.01 3.99 24.54
CA ILE A 82 14.79 4.80 24.41
C ILE A 82 13.80 3.96 23.59
N VAL A 83 12.60 3.75 24.12
CA VAL A 83 11.57 2.92 23.47
C VAL A 83 10.26 3.69 23.43
N GLU A 84 9.84 4.04 22.23
CA GLU A 84 8.55 4.65 21.92
C GLU A 84 7.70 3.67 21.08
N PRO A 85 6.38 3.89 20.95
CA PRO A 85 5.49 2.93 20.30
C PRO A 85 5.90 2.52 18.88
N ASN A 86 6.41 3.46 18.06
CA ASN A 86 6.75 3.20 16.67
C ASN A 86 8.26 3.09 16.41
N ILE A 87 9.09 3.54 17.36
CA ILE A 87 10.55 3.63 17.20
C ILE A 87 11.22 3.21 18.51
N ALA A 88 12.23 2.36 18.43
CA ALA A 88 13.13 2.09 19.54
C ALA A 88 14.58 2.31 19.11
N ALA A 89 15.38 2.84 20.03
CA ALA A 89 16.78 3.12 19.82
C ALA A 89 17.62 2.71 21.03
N GLU A 90 18.81 2.17 20.77
CA GLU A 90 19.82 1.93 21.80
C GLU A 90 21.18 2.40 21.33
N VAL A 91 21.82 3.22 22.17
CA VAL A 91 23.17 3.74 21.95
C VAL A 91 24.10 3.10 22.97
N LEU A 92 25.16 2.47 22.51
CA LEU A 92 26.15 1.80 23.33
C LEU A 92 27.54 2.34 23.02
N ASP A 93 28.31 2.68 24.04
CA ASP A 93 29.74 2.96 23.89
C ASP A 93 30.52 1.65 24.14
N VAL A 94 30.85 0.94 23.07
CA VAL A 94 31.38 -0.43 23.10
C VAL A 94 32.91 -0.43 23.03
N THR A 95 33.55 -1.21 23.90
CA THR A 95 34.99 -1.46 23.90
C THR A 95 35.38 -2.62 22.97
N MET A 96 36.66 -2.71 22.60
CA MET A 96 37.17 -3.85 21.81
C MET A 96 36.89 -5.22 22.44
N ASP A 97 36.93 -5.32 23.77
CA ASP A 97 36.72 -6.59 24.47
C ASP A 97 35.25 -7.04 24.40
N GLU A 98 34.29 -6.11 24.47
CA GLU A 98 32.85 -6.39 24.40
C GLU A 98 32.44 -6.80 22.99
N ILE A 99 32.86 -6.06 21.96
CA ILE A 99 32.54 -6.41 20.57
C ILE A 99 33.25 -7.68 20.10
N SER A 100 34.32 -8.13 20.78
CA SER A 100 35.06 -9.35 20.41
C SER A 100 34.18 -10.62 20.34
N GLN A 101 33.05 -10.61 21.06
CA GLN A 101 32.07 -11.70 21.07
C GLN A 101 30.97 -11.52 20.01
N GLY A 102 30.92 -10.36 19.33
CA GLY A 102 29.82 -9.94 18.48
C GLY A 102 28.67 -9.34 19.29
N ILE A 103 27.71 -8.71 18.61
CA ILE A 103 26.51 -8.13 19.23
C ILE A 103 25.29 -8.64 18.48
N THR A 104 24.30 -9.15 19.21
CA THR A 104 23.01 -9.57 18.68
C THR A 104 21.89 -8.65 19.17
N VAL A 105 21.06 -8.20 18.25
CA VAL A 105 19.87 -7.38 18.49
C VAL A 105 18.63 -8.22 18.22
N PHE A 106 17.65 -8.12 19.11
CA PHE A 106 16.34 -8.75 18.99
C PHE A 106 15.26 -7.68 18.93
N VAL A 107 14.40 -7.76 17.93
CA VAL A 107 13.25 -6.87 17.79
C VAL A 107 11.98 -7.69 17.62
N SER A 108 10.99 -7.39 18.44
CA SER A 108 9.62 -7.87 18.31
C SER A 108 8.65 -6.71 18.50
N ALA A 109 7.40 -6.88 18.04
CA ALA A 109 6.30 -6.02 18.42
C ALA A 109 5.53 -6.65 19.58
N THR A 110 4.67 -5.85 20.22
CA THR A 110 3.66 -6.32 21.17
C THR A 110 2.73 -7.36 20.53
N SER A 111 1.97 -8.11 21.35
CA SER A 111 1.15 -9.22 20.87
C SER A 111 0.06 -8.84 19.86
N ASP A 112 -0.35 -7.57 19.86
CA ASP A 112 -1.26 -6.96 18.88
C ASP A 112 -0.56 -6.51 17.59
N GLY A 113 0.77 -6.42 17.60
CA GLY A 113 1.59 -6.01 16.46
C GLY A 113 1.63 -4.50 16.23
N GLU A 114 1.06 -3.71 17.15
CA GLU A 114 0.80 -2.26 16.99
C GLU A 114 1.82 -1.37 17.69
N SER A 115 2.70 -1.91 18.54
CA SER A 115 3.72 -1.09 19.21
C SER A 115 4.99 -1.87 19.57
N ILE A 116 6.06 -1.14 19.89
CA ILE A 116 7.30 -1.65 20.47
C ILE A 116 7.28 -1.38 21.98
N SER A 117 7.78 -2.31 22.78
CA SER A 117 7.96 -2.14 24.23
C SER A 117 9.35 -2.61 24.67
N GLU A 118 9.77 -2.20 25.88
CA GLU A 118 11.13 -2.44 26.39
C GLU A 118 11.54 -3.92 26.42
N ASP A 119 10.60 -4.84 26.62
CA ASP A 119 10.84 -6.28 26.62
C ASP A 119 10.99 -6.88 25.22
N HIS A 120 10.49 -6.18 24.20
CA HIS A 120 10.54 -6.63 22.82
C HIS A 120 11.70 -6.03 22.01
N PHE A 121 12.47 -5.10 22.58
CA PHE A 121 13.70 -4.57 22.00
C PHE A 121 14.88 -4.83 22.93
N GLN A 122 15.79 -5.71 22.51
CA GLN A 122 16.92 -6.15 23.34
C GLN A 122 18.20 -6.16 22.53
N VAL A 123 19.28 -5.68 23.14
CA VAL A 123 20.65 -5.79 22.64
C VAL A 123 21.46 -6.62 23.63
N ALA A 124 22.21 -7.60 23.12
CA ALA A 124 23.02 -8.49 23.93
C ALA A 124 24.36 -8.81 23.25
N GLU A 125 25.39 -9.05 24.06
CA GLU A 125 26.70 -9.51 23.60
C GLU A 125 26.67 -10.99 23.18
N GLY A 126 27.50 -11.35 22.22
CA GLY A 126 27.63 -12.69 21.69
C GLY A 126 26.82 -12.93 20.41
N ASP A 127 27.14 -14.05 19.74
CA ASP A 127 26.26 -14.63 18.71
C ASP A 127 25.15 -15.44 19.39
N LEU A 128 23.96 -14.83 19.44
CA LEU A 128 22.75 -15.43 20.01
C LEU A 128 21.72 -15.75 18.93
N THR A 129 22.14 -15.80 17.66
CA THR A 129 21.23 -15.96 16.50
C THR A 129 20.50 -17.30 16.49
N GLN A 130 21.00 -18.29 17.23
CA GLN A 130 20.43 -19.62 17.40
C GLN A 130 19.60 -19.78 18.68
N GLU A 131 19.58 -18.78 19.56
CA GLU A 131 18.78 -18.82 20.78
C GLU A 131 17.28 -18.73 20.43
N PRO A 132 16.39 -19.35 21.22
CA PRO A 132 14.95 -19.35 20.93
C PRO A 132 14.36 -17.95 20.84
N GLY A 133 14.89 -16.99 21.62
CA GLY A 133 14.49 -15.58 21.53
C GLY A 133 14.82 -14.94 20.18
N ALA A 134 15.96 -15.27 19.56
CA ALA A 134 16.28 -14.80 18.20
C ALA A 134 15.33 -15.42 17.17
N LEU A 135 15.09 -16.73 17.27
CA LEU A 135 14.28 -17.46 16.29
C LEU A 135 12.81 -17.03 16.29
N GLU A 136 12.29 -16.59 17.45
CA GLU A 136 10.92 -16.09 17.61
C GLU A 136 10.79 -14.58 17.34
N ALA A 137 11.89 -13.84 17.32
CA ALA A 137 11.88 -12.39 17.06
C ALA A 137 11.44 -12.05 15.62
N GLN A 138 10.80 -10.88 15.47
CA GLN A 138 10.39 -10.36 14.15
C GLN A 138 11.58 -9.91 13.31
N ALA A 139 12.60 -9.34 13.96
CA ALA A 139 13.89 -9.07 13.33
C ALA A 139 15.03 -9.41 14.29
N THR A 140 16.15 -9.87 13.73
CA THR A 140 17.40 -10.10 14.46
C THR A 140 18.54 -9.57 13.63
N LEU A 141 19.43 -8.78 14.23
CA LEU A 141 20.67 -8.30 13.60
C LEU A 141 21.85 -8.81 14.41
N PHE A 142 22.81 -9.42 13.72
CA PHE A 142 24.08 -9.85 14.29
C PHE A 142 25.22 -9.06 13.66
N ILE A 143 25.97 -8.38 14.52
CA ILE A 143 27.14 -7.57 14.20
C ILE A 143 28.38 -8.39 14.57
N PRO A 144 29.18 -8.86 13.59
CA PRO A 144 30.36 -9.67 13.85
C PRO A 144 31.47 -8.87 14.53
N SER A 145 32.35 -9.58 15.24
CA SER A 145 33.43 -8.98 16.00
C SER A 145 34.52 -8.31 15.16
N VAL A 146 34.63 -8.63 13.87
CA VAL A 146 35.59 -7.99 12.96
C VAL A 146 35.31 -6.49 12.77
N LEU A 147 34.07 -6.04 13.03
CA LEU A 147 33.74 -4.63 13.02
C LEU A 147 34.44 -3.83 14.13
N ALA A 148 35.03 -4.49 15.14
CA ALA A 148 35.89 -3.88 16.16
C ALA A 148 37.05 -3.08 15.57
N ASP A 149 37.58 -3.49 14.41
CA ASP A 149 38.72 -2.83 13.76
C ASP A 149 38.36 -1.44 13.22
N ARG A 150 37.06 -1.12 13.12
CA ARG A 150 36.54 0.19 12.70
C ARG A 150 36.46 1.20 13.84
N PHE A 151 36.77 0.79 15.06
CA PHE A 151 36.75 1.64 16.24
C PHE A 151 38.05 2.44 16.28
N SER A 152 37.95 3.78 16.15
CA SER A 152 39.10 4.69 16.13
C SER A 152 39.71 4.92 17.53
N GLY A 153 39.95 3.85 18.30
CA GLY A 153 40.41 3.94 19.69
C GLY A 153 40.17 2.68 20.52
N VAL A 154 39.96 2.88 21.83
CA VAL A 154 39.62 1.81 22.80
C VAL A 154 38.11 1.56 22.85
N THR A 155 37.32 2.58 22.52
CA THR A 155 35.85 2.59 22.53
C THR A 155 35.34 3.16 21.22
N GLY A 156 34.10 2.82 20.88
CA GLY A 156 33.39 3.38 19.74
C GLY A 156 31.91 3.18 19.93
N ARG A 157 31.16 4.00 19.22
CA ARG A 157 29.74 4.17 19.48
C ARG A 157 28.95 3.35 18.50
N LEU A 158 28.15 2.43 19.01
CA LEU A 158 27.17 1.67 18.25
C LEU A 158 25.78 2.28 18.49
N VAL A 159 25.12 2.67 17.41
CA VAL A 159 23.73 3.12 17.43
C VAL A 159 22.90 2.05 16.75
N ILE A 160 21.85 1.59 17.42
CA ILE A 160 20.88 0.63 16.88
C ILE A 160 19.52 1.30 16.92
N THR A 161 18.79 1.26 15.81
CA THR A 161 17.42 1.75 15.73
C THR A 161 16.52 0.68 15.13
N THR A 162 15.25 0.74 15.47
CA THR A 162 14.22 -0.05 14.81
C THR A 162 12.96 0.77 14.65
N HIS A 163 12.30 0.58 13.52
CA HIS A 163 11.05 1.24 13.17
C HIS A 163 9.97 0.17 12.94
N LEU A 164 8.83 0.38 13.57
CA LEU A 164 7.69 -0.53 13.49
C LEU A 164 7.10 -0.57 12.07
N ASP A 165 7.01 0.60 11.43
CA ASP A 165 6.45 0.80 10.10
C ASP A 165 7.46 1.51 9.17
N THR A 166 7.18 1.41 7.88
CA THR A 166 7.80 2.07 6.74
C THR A 166 7.34 3.50 6.51
N ALA A 167 6.42 4.00 7.33
CA ALA A 167 5.79 5.31 7.14
C ALA A 167 6.80 6.47 6.99
N LEU A 168 7.97 6.36 7.63
CA LEU A 168 9.07 7.34 7.52
C LEU A 168 10.07 7.06 6.36
N PHE A 169 9.92 5.95 5.66
CA PHE A 169 10.86 5.44 4.64
C PHE A 169 10.17 5.33 3.28
N ARG A 170 10.18 6.42 2.52
CA ARG A 170 9.54 6.44 1.20
C ARG A 170 10.37 5.73 0.14
N ASP A 171 9.74 4.94 -0.72
CA ASP A 171 10.45 4.33 -1.84
C ASP A 171 9.90 4.76 -3.21
N ASN A 172 10.64 5.66 -3.84
CA ASN A 172 10.39 6.10 -5.21
C ASN A 172 10.74 5.00 -6.25
N GLY A 173 11.74 4.16 -5.93
CA GLY A 173 12.25 3.07 -6.75
C GLY A 173 11.42 1.79 -6.71
N LEU A 174 10.68 1.49 -5.63
CA LEU A 174 9.72 0.37 -5.54
C LEU A 174 8.66 0.50 -6.62
N THR A 175 8.19 1.72 -6.88
CA THR A 175 7.28 2.02 -7.98
C THR A 175 7.93 1.69 -9.32
N GLU A 176 9.22 1.98 -9.52
CA GLU A 176 9.96 1.65 -10.74
C GLU A 176 10.26 0.14 -10.90
N LEU A 177 10.62 -0.55 -9.81
CA LEU A 177 10.81 -2.00 -9.74
C LEU A 177 9.50 -2.73 -10.04
N ASN A 178 8.38 -2.24 -9.51
CA ASN A 178 7.03 -2.73 -9.79
C ASN A 178 6.56 -2.33 -11.20
N ARG A 179 6.99 -1.18 -11.75
CA ARG A 179 6.69 -0.72 -13.12
C ARG A 179 7.43 -1.53 -14.19
N ASN A 180 8.60 -2.11 -13.87
CA ASN A 180 9.26 -3.15 -14.66
C ASN A 180 8.61 -4.55 -14.52
N ARG A 181 7.30 -4.59 -14.28
CA ARG A 181 6.45 -5.81 -14.27
C ARG A 181 6.65 -6.72 -15.47
N ASN A 182 7.09 -6.15 -16.60
CA ASN A 182 7.39 -6.86 -17.84
C ASN A 182 8.58 -7.85 -17.72
N GLN A 183 9.40 -7.78 -16.66
CA GLN A 183 10.52 -8.70 -16.44
C GLN A 183 10.29 -9.73 -15.33
N THR A 184 9.52 -9.41 -14.28
CA THR A 184 9.38 -10.28 -13.10
C THR A 184 7.95 -10.69 -12.76
N GLY A 185 6.93 -9.88 -13.10
CA GLY A 185 5.52 -10.18 -12.85
C GLY A 185 5.05 -10.03 -11.40
N PHE A 186 5.89 -9.55 -10.48
CA PHE A 186 5.60 -9.46 -9.04
C PHE A 186 5.41 -8.00 -8.58
N THR A 187 4.48 -7.76 -7.65
CA THR A 187 4.31 -6.45 -6.98
C THR A 187 4.86 -6.59 -5.57
N ARG A 188 6.01 -5.98 -5.31
CA ARG A 188 6.68 -6.10 -4.01
C ARG A 188 6.30 -4.94 -3.10
N GLU A 189 6.24 -5.23 -1.81
CA GLU A 189 6.13 -4.27 -0.71
C GLU A 189 7.04 -4.70 0.43
N LEU A 190 7.37 -3.76 1.33
CA LEU A 190 8.12 -4.13 2.53
C LEU A 190 7.26 -5.02 3.41
N ASN A 191 7.82 -6.14 3.83
CA ASN A 191 7.11 -7.16 4.57
C ASN A 191 7.84 -7.52 5.87
N SER A 192 8.54 -6.55 6.45
CA SER A 192 9.26 -6.67 7.72
C SER A 192 9.26 -5.36 8.49
N ARG A 193 9.62 -5.45 9.77
CA ARG A 193 10.09 -4.29 10.53
C ARG A 193 11.43 -3.80 9.96
N ILE A 194 11.76 -2.54 10.22
CA ILE A 194 13.05 -1.98 9.83
C ILE A 194 13.98 -2.06 11.04
N ILE A 195 15.19 -2.55 10.80
CA ILE A 195 16.27 -2.58 11.78
C ILE A 195 17.48 -1.90 11.18
N ALA A 196 18.10 -1.02 11.94
CA ALA A 196 19.27 -0.27 11.52
C ALA A 196 20.37 -0.36 12.56
N ALA A 197 21.60 -0.22 12.07
CA ALA A 197 22.73 0.02 12.93
C ALA A 197 23.72 0.96 12.23
N SER A 198 24.45 1.73 13.03
CA SER A 198 25.57 2.54 12.57
C SER A 198 26.66 2.58 13.64
N ILE A 199 27.91 2.78 13.23
CA ILE A 199 29.05 2.91 14.15
C ILE A 199 29.73 4.25 13.91
N ASN A 200 29.95 5.00 14.98
CA ASN A 200 30.61 6.32 14.99
C ASN A 200 29.99 7.35 14.01
N ASN A 201 28.72 7.17 13.61
CA ASN A 201 28.06 7.98 12.58
C ASN A 201 28.81 8.02 11.24
N GLU A 202 29.55 6.96 10.91
CA GLU A 202 30.27 6.84 9.65
C GLU A 202 29.53 5.86 8.73
N ALA A 203 29.54 6.17 7.43
CA ALA A 203 29.09 5.23 6.41
C ALA A 203 30.05 4.03 6.37
N ILE A 204 29.58 2.88 6.86
CA ILE A 204 30.34 1.63 6.84
C ILE A 204 29.89 0.83 5.64
N GLU A 205 30.74 0.77 4.63
CA GLU A 205 30.54 -0.02 3.42
C GLU A 205 31.70 -1.00 3.19
N ASP A 206 31.48 -1.94 2.26
CA ASP A 206 32.46 -2.92 1.76
C ASP A 206 33.12 -3.76 2.87
N LEU A 207 32.32 -4.25 3.82
CA LEU A 207 32.77 -5.17 4.86
C LEU A 207 33.21 -6.51 4.26
N GLU A 208 34.39 -6.99 4.66
CA GLU A 208 34.88 -8.33 4.28
C GLU A 208 34.06 -9.45 4.93
N GLU A 209 33.61 -9.23 6.16
CA GLU A 209 32.66 -10.10 6.87
C GLU A 209 31.33 -9.37 7.01
N THR A 210 30.27 -9.98 6.48
CA THR A 210 28.93 -9.39 6.40
C THR A 210 28.21 -9.42 7.74
N VAL A 211 27.33 -8.43 7.97
CA VAL A 211 26.35 -8.51 9.05
C VAL A 211 25.23 -9.46 8.65
N MET A 212 24.73 -10.22 9.61
CA MET A 212 23.63 -11.15 9.38
C MET A 212 22.35 -10.55 9.95
N ILE A 213 21.33 -10.44 9.11
CA ILE A 213 20.01 -9.99 9.52
C ILE A 213 19.00 -11.10 9.22
N ALA A 214 18.12 -11.40 10.15
CA ALA A 214 17.05 -12.37 9.96
C ALA A 214 15.69 -11.74 10.25
N PHE A 215 14.76 -11.88 9.31
CA PHE A 215 13.40 -11.34 9.41
C PHE A 215 12.36 -12.44 9.40
N THR A 216 11.38 -12.31 10.27
CA THR A 216 10.11 -13.04 10.19
C THR A 216 9.13 -12.17 9.41
N PRO A 217 8.63 -12.61 8.23
CA PRO A 217 7.72 -11.82 7.41
C PRO A 217 6.44 -11.45 8.17
N ILE A 218 5.98 -10.19 8.04
CA ILE A 218 4.71 -9.73 8.63
C ILE A 218 3.55 -10.50 7.98
N ASN A 219 3.55 -10.61 6.66
CA ASN A 219 2.67 -11.46 5.88
C ASN A 219 3.39 -12.77 5.50
N PRO A 220 3.07 -13.90 6.14
CA PRO A 220 3.77 -15.17 5.91
C PRO A 220 3.49 -15.78 4.52
N ASN A 221 2.45 -15.32 3.83
CA ASN A 221 2.12 -15.79 2.48
C ASN A 221 2.93 -15.07 1.39
N GLY A 222 3.74 -14.07 1.75
CA GLY A 222 4.60 -13.36 0.82
C GLY A 222 5.52 -14.33 0.09
N THR A 223 5.80 -14.05 -1.18
CA THR A 223 6.76 -14.84 -1.98
C THR A 223 7.88 -13.95 -2.52
N ASN A 224 8.93 -14.59 -3.05
CA ASN A 224 10.02 -13.87 -3.74
C ASN A 224 10.70 -12.80 -2.87
N ALA A 225 11.04 -13.17 -1.63
CA ALA A 225 11.71 -12.29 -0.68
C ALA A 225 13.07 -11.82 -1.19
N THR A 226 13.29 -10.52 -1.12
CA THR A 226 14.51 -9.83 -1.52
C THR A 226 15.02 -8.99 -0.35
N CYS A 227 16.27 -9.18 0.03
CA CYS A 227 16.92 -8.38 1.07
C CYS A 227 17.28 -7.01 0.52
N VAL A 228 16.95 -5.96 1.27
CA VAL A 228 17.17 -4.58 0.87
C VAL A 228 17.70 -3.72 2.00
N SER A 229 18.31 -2.61 1.61
CA SER A 229 18.68 -1.51 2.49
C SER A 229 18.20 -0.18 1.95
N TYR A 230 17.87 0.75 2.83
CA TYR A 230 17.38 2.06 2.44
C TYR A 230 18.52 2.98 1.99
N ASP A 231 18.33 3.62 0.84
CA ASP A 231 19.24 4.60 0.25
C ASP A 231 18.61 5.99 0.32
N PHE A 232 19.02 6.78 1.31
CA PHE A 232 18.53 8.14 1.54
C PHE A 232 18.94 9.15 0.44
N ASP A 233 19.97 8.85 -0.38
CA ASP A 233 20.34 9.76 -1.47
C ASP A 233 19.33 9.68 -2.63
N ASN A 234 18.71 8.50 -2.80
CA ASN A 234 17.78 8.21 -3.88
C ASN A 234 16.34 7.99 -3.39
N ASN A 235 16.09 8.08 -2.08
CA ASN A 235 14.83 7.75 -1.39
C ASN A 235 14.23 6.44 -1.92
N GLN A 236 15.02 5.36 -1.85
CA GLN A 236 14.61 4.05 -2.38
C GLN A 236 15.21 2.86 -1.62
N TRP A 237 14.51 1.72 -1.63
CA TRP A 237 15.08 0.46 -1.18
C TRP A 237 15.99 -0.13 -2.26
N SER A 238 17.22 -0.46 -1.88
CA SER A 238 18.26 -0.97 -2.76
C SER A 238 18.71 -2.35 -2.35
N THR A 239 19.01 -3.23 -3.31
CA THR A 239 19.62 -4.54 -3.06
C THR A 239 21.15 -4.47 -2.97
N ARG A 240 21.73 -3.26 -3.03
CA ARG A 240 23.18 -3.08 -3.06
C ARG A 240 23.80 -3.59 -1.77
N GLY A 241 24.74 -4.53 -1.92
CA GLY A 241 25.50 -5.05 -0.80
C GLY A 241 24.75 -6.02 0.11
N CYS A 242 23.51 -6.38 -0.21
CA CYS A 242 22.68 -7.30 0.58
C CYS A 242 22.27 -8.52 -0.26
N GLU A 243 22.54 -9.72 0.26
CA GLU A 243 22.17 -10.98 -0.38
C GLU A 243 21.34 -11.88 0.55
N LYS A 244 20.39 -12.60 -0.02
CA LYS A 244 19.59 -13.59 0.72
C LYS A 244 20.35 -14.91 0.83
N THR A 245 20.51 -15.43 2.04
CA THR A 245 21.18 -16.71 2.27
C THR A 245 20.32 -17.89 1.77
N SER A 246 20.95 -18.86 1.10
CA SER A 246 20.25 -20.01 0.50
C SER A 246 19.68 -21.02 1.50
N ASN A 247 20.13 -20.97 2.76
CA ASN A 247 19.77 -21.92 3.82
C ASN A 247 18.60 -21.46 4.70
N GLY A 248 18.02 -20.27 4.43
CA GLY A 248 16.90 -19.73 5.20
C GLY A 248 15.61 -20.54 5.02
N SER A 249 14.78 -20.61 6.07
CA SER A 249 13.44 -21.20 5.96
C SER A 249 12.52 -20.26 5.16
N ILE A 250 11.35 -20.75 4.75
CA ILE A 250 10.34 -19.89 4.10
C ILE A 250 9.78 -18.87 5.12
N ASP A 251 9.72 -19.27 6.39
CA ASP A 251 9.12 -18.50 7.48
C ASP A 251 10.09 -17.49 8.09
N ARG A 252 11.40 -17.63 7.84
CA ARG A 252 12.45 -16.76 8.37
C ARG A 252 13.52 -16.52 7.32
N ILE A 253 13.59 -15.28 6.84
CA ILE A 253 14.46 -14.85 5.75
C ILE A 253 15.76 -14.31 6.35
N THR A 254 16.89 -14.95 6.02
CA THR A 254 18.22 -14.48 6.42
C THR A 254 18.88 -13.73 5.28
N CYS A 255 19.44 -12.58 5.61
CA CYS A 255 20.13 -11.64 4.75
C CYS A 255 21.56 -11.44 5.26
N GLU A 256 22.51 -11.37 4.35
CA GLU A 256 23.90 -11.02 4.62
C GLU A 256 24.20 -9.71 3.91
N CYS A 257 24.53 -8.66 4.67
CA CYS A 257 24.81 -7.33 4.13
C CYS A 257 26.25 -6.89 4.44
N ASN A 258 26.92 -6.24 3.49
CA ASN A 258 28.31 -5.80 3.63
C ASN A 258 28.46 -4.34 4.09
N HIS A 259 27.41 -3.78 4.69
CA HIS A 259 27.38 -2.40 5.18
C HIS A 259 26.48 -2.31 6.41
N LEU A 260 26.44 -1.13 7.03
CA LEU A 260 25.55 -0.80 8.16
C LEU A 260 24.68 0.40 7.76
N THR A 261 23.37 0.16 7.64
CA THR A 261 22.34 1.13 7.23
C THR A 261 20.99 0.70 7.82
N ASN A 262 19.88 1.05 7.17
CA ASN A 262 18.52 0.63 7.50
C ASN A 262 18.12 -0.58 6.63
N PHE A 263 17.77 -1.71 7.25
CA PHE A 263 17.50 -2.98 6.55
C PHE A 263 16.04 -3.40 6.59
N GLY A 264 15.62 -4.15 5.57
CA GLY A 264 14.33 -4.82 5.52
C GLY A 264 14.25 -5.88 4.42
N ILE A 265 13.08 -6.49 4.26
CA ILE A 265 12.79 -7.41 3.16
C ILE A 265 11.58 -6.97 2.34
N LEU A 266 11.75 -6.95 1.02
CA LEU A 266 10.66 -6.79 0.07
C LEU A 266 10.10 -8.16 -0.32
N MET A 267 8.79 -8.32 -0.27
CA MET A 267 8.10 -9.56 -0.69
C MET A 267 6.91 -9.23 -1.58
N ASP A 268 6.57 -10.14 -2.49
CA ASP A 268 5.29 -10.08 -3.18
C ASP A 268 4.21 -10.67 -2.29
N ILE A 269 3.43 -9.79 -1.66
CA ILE A 269 2.31 -10.15 -0.78
C ILE A 269 0.99 -10.29 -1.54
N TYR A 270 0.93 -9.81 -2.78
CA TYR A 270 -0.26 -9.88 -3.64
C TYR A 270 -0.31 -11.16 -4.49
N GLY A 271 0.80 -11.90 -4.55
CA GLY A 271 0.99 -13.11 -5.36
C GLY A 271 0.07 -14.31 -5.04
N LEU A 272 -0.90 -14.17 -4.13
CA LEU A 272 -1.88 -15.20 -3.77
C LEU A 272 -3.33 -14.70 -3.61
N GLU A 273 -3.62 -13.40 -3.76
CA GLU A 273 -5.02 -12.91 -3.73
C GLU A 273 -5.69 -12.87 -5.12
N GLY A 274 -4.90 -12.98 -6.20
CA GLY A 274 -5.41 -13.32 -7.52
C GLY A 274 -5.56 -14.83 -7.66
N LEU A 275 -6.65 -15.29 -8.27
CA LEU A 275 -6.75 -16.68 -8.74
C LEU A 275 -5.45 -17.04 -9.50
N SER A 276 -4.99 -18.30 -9.40
CA SER A 276 -3.83 -18.77 -10.18
C SER A 276 -3.86 -18.20 -11.61
N PRO A 277 -2.74 -17.78 -12.21
CA PRO A 277 -2.74 -17.20 -13.57
C PRO A 277 -3.41 -18.10 -14.61
N GLN A 278 -3.49 -19.41 -14.34
CA GLN A 278 -4.25 -20.37 -15.13
C GLN A 278 -5.77 -20.21 -14.95
N ALA A 279 -6.24 -19.97 -13.72
CA ALA A 279 -7.64 -19.76 -13.40
C ALA A 279 -8.16 -18.41 -13.91
N ASP A 280 -7.38 -17.32 -13.82
CA ASP A 280 -7.76 -16.03 -14.42
C ASP A 280 -7.90 -16.13 -15.95
N PHE A 281 -6.94 -16.77 -16.61
CA PHE A 281 -7.01 -17.03 -18.05
C PHE A 281 -8.23 -17.88 -18.44
N ILE A 282 -8.58 -18.88 -17.64
CA ILE A 282 -9.78 -19.69 -17.87
C ILE A 282 -11.05 -18.83 -17.70
N LEU A 283 -11.10 -17.97 -16.69
CA LEU A 283 -12.26 -17.12 -16.42
C LEU A 283 -12.47 -16.08 -17.53
N GLU A 284 -11.38 -15.52 -18.06
CA GLU A 284 -11.40 -14.61 -19.21
C GLU A 284 -11.96 -15.30 -20.45
N ILE A 285 -11.46 -16.50 -20.79
CA ILE A 285 -11.95 -17.28 -21.94
C ILE A 285 -13.44 -17.59 -21.80
N ILE A 286 -13.87 -18.08 -20.62
CA ILE A 286 -15.28 -18.42 -20.38
C ILE A 286 -16.16 -17.17 -20.54
N SER A 287 -15.73 -16.03 -19.98
CA SER A 287 -16.45 -14.76 -20.06
C SER A 287 -16.53 -14.24 -21.50
N TYR A 288 -15.44 -14.30 -22.25
CA TYR A 288 -15.38 -13.86 -23.65
C TYR A 288 -16.31 -14.70 -24.54
N VAL A 289 -16.22 -16.03 -24.45
CA VAL A 289 -17.06 -16.95 -25.23
C VAL A 289 -18.54 -16.80 -24.85
N GLY A 290 -18.84 -16.72 -23.56
CA GLY A 290 -20.19 -16.53 -23.04
C GLY A 290 -20.83 -15.22 -23.52
N CYS A 291 -20.06 -14.12 -23.53
CA CYS A 291 -20.52 -12.83 -24.01
C CYS A 291 -20.79 -12.85 -25.52
N CYS A 292 -19.89 -13.43 -26.32
CA CYS A 292 -20.09 -13.54 -27.77
C CYS A 292 -21.37 -14.32 -28.12
N MET A 293 -21.59 -15.47 -27.48
CA MET A 293 -22.80 -16.28 -27.67
C MET A 293 -24.08 -15.53 -27.27
N SER A 294 -24.02 -14.77 -26.17
CA SER A 294 -25.15 -13.96 -25.68
C SER A 294 -25.48 -12.81 -26.62
N ILE A 295 -24.48 -12.08 -27.12
CA ILE A 295 -24.65 -11.00 -28.10
C ILE A 295 -25.31 -11.51 -29.37
N LEU A 296 -24.85 -12.64 -29.91
CA LEU A 296 -25.46 -13.26 -31.10
C LEU A 296 -26.95 -13.55 -30.88
N GLY A 297 -27.31 -14.14 -29.74
CA GLY A 297 -28.71 -14.42 -29.39
C GLY A 297 -29.56 -13.14 -29.24
N LEU A 298 -29.01 -12.09 -28.63
CA LEU A 298 -29.70 -10.81 -28.46
C LEU A 298 -29.91 -10.08 -29.79
N VAL A 299 -28.92 -10.09 -30.69
CA VAL A 299 -29.03 -9.50 -32.03
C VAL A 299 -30.13 -10.20 -32.84
N ILE A 300 -30.18 -11.53 -32.83
CA ILE A 300 -31.23 -12.29 -33.53
C ILE A 300 -32.61 -11.93 -32.96
N THR A 301 -32.73 -11.85 -31.64
CA THR A 301 -33.98 -11.46 -30.94
C THR A 301 -34.44 -10.07 -31.38
N ILE A 302 -33.53 -9.07 -31.34
CA ILE A 302 -33.83 -7.69 -31.74
C ILE A 302 -34.25 -7.61 -33.21
N LEU A 303 -33.51 -8.26 -34.11
CA LEU A 303 -33.84 -8.30 -35.55
C LEU A 303 -35.20 -8.93 -35.81
N THR A 304 -35.52 -10.03 -35.12
CA THR A 304 -36.80 -10.74 -35.25
C THR A 304 -37.98 -9.82 -34.90
N TYR A 305 -37.88 -9.06 -33.81
CA TYR A 305 -38.92 -8.11 -33.41
C TYR A 305 -38.93 -6.83 -34.24
N ALA A 306 -37.77 -6.36 -34.71
CA ALA A 306 -37.65 -5.16 -35.53
C ALA A 306 -38.27 -5.32 -36.93
N LEU A 307 -38.05 -6.49 -37.57
CA LEU A 307 -38.57 -6.79 -38.91
C LEU A 307 -40.07 -7.10 -38.90
N ASN A 308 -40.60 -7.59 -37.78
CA ASN A 308 -42.01 -7.99 -37.66
C ASN A 308 -42.86 -6.95 -36.92
N LYS A 309 -43.38 -5.96 -37.65
CA LYS A 309 -44.29 -4.92 -37.10
C LYS A 309 -45.46 -5.51 -36.29
N LYS A 310 -46.06 -6.61 -36.77
CA LYS A 310 -47.18 -7.30 -36.08
C LYS A 310 -46.80 -7.85 -34.70
N LEU A 311 -45.54 -8.25 -34.51
CA LEU A 311 -45.04 -8.72 -33.22
C LEU A 311 -44.66 -7.54 -32.32
N ARG A 312 -44.09 -6.48 -32.88
CA ARG A 312 -43.69 -5.27 -32.16
C ARG A 312 -44.86 -4.51 -31.51
N ASP A 313 -46.06 -4.59 -32.06
CA ASP A 313 -47.21 -3.84 -31.53
C ASP A 313 -47.78 -4.45 -30.22
N ARG A 314 -47.31 -5.63 -29.80
CA ARG A 314 -47.70 -6.24 -28.53
C ARG A 314 -46.85 -5.69 -27.38
N LYS A 315 -47.50 -5.20 -26.32
CA LYS A 315 -46.86 -4.70 -25.08
C LYS A 315 -45.73 -5.59 -24.54
N PRO A 316 -45.91 -6.91 -24.30
CA PRO A 316 -44.83 -7.76 -23.79
C PRO A 316 -43.61 -7.82 -24.73
N ASN A 317 -43.84 -7.78 -26.04
CA ASN A 317 -42.74 -7.82 -27.02
C ASN A 317 -41.95 -6.50 -27.06
N GLN A 318 -42.57 -5.37 -26.71
CA GLN A 318 -41.87 -4.09 -26.56
C GLN A 318 -40.98 -4.07 -25.32
N ILE A 319 -41.41 -4.71 -24.22
CA ILE A 319 -40.61 -4.85 -22.99
C ILE A 319 -39.38 -5.72 -23.28
N ILE A 320 -39.58 -6.88 -23.91
CA ILE A 320 -38.48 -7.79 -24.30
C ILE A 320 -37.50 -7.07 -25.23
N LEU A 321 -37.98 -6.28 -26.20
CA LEU A 321 -37.11 -5.51 -27.09
C LEU A 321 -36.24 -4.49 -26.32
N SER A 322 -36.81 -3.76 -25.36
CA SER A 322 -36.05 -2.80 -24.53
C SER A 322 -35.06 -3.50 -23.59
N LEU A 323 -35.47 -4.61 -22.96
CA LEU A 323 -34.59 -5.43 -22.12
C LEU A 323 -33.41 -5.99 -22.92
N SER A 324 -33.67 -6.59 -24.08
CA SER A 324 -32.63 -7.12 -24.97
C SER A 324 -31.70 -6.03 -25.47
N SER A 325 -32.20 -4.82 -25.70
CA SER A 325 -31.36 -3.67 -26.10
C SER A 325 -30.42 -3.23 -24.95
N SER A 326 -30.93 -3.14 -23.71
CA SER A 326 -30.12 -2.82 -22.54
C SER A 326 -29.03 -3.86 -22.28
N LEU A 327 -29.37 -5.15 -22.38
CA LEU A 327 -28.41 -6.25 -22.22
C LEU A 327 -27.37 -6.29 -23.35
N LEU A 328 -27.77 -5.98 -24.58
CA LEU A 328 -26.82 -5.91 -25.71
C LEU A 328 -25.78 -4.82 -25.47
N CYS A 329 -26.20 -3.63 -25.03
CA CYS A 329 -25.28 -2.56 -24.66
C CYS A 329 -24.38 -2.94 -23.48
N LEU A 330 -24.91 -3.61 -22.46
CA LEU A 330 -24.14 -4.13 -21.33
C LEU A 330 -23.00 -5.05 -21.79
N TYR A 331 -23.31 -6.05 -22.62
CA TYR A 331 -22.30 -7.02 -23.10
C TYR A 331 -21.28 -6.39 -24.06
N ILE A 332 -21.67 -5.40 -24.86
CA ILE A 332 -20.73 -4.65 -25.70
C ILE A 332 -19.76 -3.85 -24.84
N VAL A 333 -20.26 -3.13 -23.83
CA VAL A 333 -19.42 -2.38 -22.88
C VAL A 333 -18.48 -3.31 -22.12
N PHE A 334 -18.96 -4.48 -21.71
CA PHE A 334 -18.15 -5.50 -21.04
C PHE A 334 -17.05 -6.07 -21.96
N LEU A 335 -17.34 -6.35 -23.24
CA LEU A 335 -16.31 -6.77 -24.19
C LEU A 335 -15.28 -5.68 -24.48
N VAL A 336 -15.72 -4.41 -24.60
CA VAL A 336 -14.79 -3.27 -24.75
C VAL A 336 -13.87 -3.19 -23.52
N MET A 337 -14.41 -3.38 -22.31
CA MET A 337 -13.64 -3.39 -21.07
C MET A 337 -12.57 -4.49 -21.07
N ILE A 338 -12.92 -5.72 -21.46
CA ILE A 338 -11.97 -6.82 -21.60
C ILE A 338 -10.90 -6.50 -22.66
N SER A 339 -11.29 -5.99 -23.84
CA SER A 339 -10.32 -5.68 -24.90
C SER A 339 -9.32 -4.59 -24.53
N VAL A 340 -9.75 -3.61 -23.73
CA VAL A 340 -8.87 -2.57 -23.17
C VAL A 340 -7.98 -3.13 -22.04
N ASP A 341 -8.39 -4.23 -21.40
CA ASP A 341 -7.58 -4.99 -20.45
C ASP A 341 -6.46 -5.79 -21.12
N THR A 342 -6.77 -6.46 -22.22
CA THR A 342 -5.82 -7.29 -22.94
C THR A 342 -4.75 -6.48 -23.71
N GLU A 343 -5.03 -5.24 -24.13
CA GLU A 343 -4.06 -4.36 -24.83
C GLU A 343 -3.06 -3.64 -23.92
N ARG A 344 -3.06 -3.89 -22.60
CA ARG A 344 -2.14 -3.33 -21.59
C ARG A 344 -0.64 -3.72 -21.74
N GLY A 345 -0.18 -3.97 -22.96
CA GLY A 345 1.23 -4.15 -23.30
C GLY A 345 1.90 -2.95 -23.99
N VAL A 346 1.14 -1.95 -24.46
CA VAL A 346 1.70 -0.79 -25.16
C VAL A 346 0.91 0.48 -24.84
N GLU A 347 1.58 1.40 -24.16
CA GLU A 347 1.24 2.82 -23.96
C GLU A 347 0.03 3.16 -23.07
N GLU A 348 0.32 4.14 -22.19
CA GLU A 348 -0.54 4.70 -21.16
C GLU A 348 -1.85 5.24 -21.74
N ILE A 349 -2.97 4.56 -21.48
CA ILE A 349 -4.29 5.17 -21.62
C ILE A 349 -4.52 5.97 -20.32
N PRO A 350 -4.84 7.28 -20.37
CA PRO A 350 -5.11 8.11 -19.19
C PRO A 350 -6.21 7.49 -18.31
N PRO A 351 -6.35 7.84 -17.01
CA PRO A 351 -7.35 7.26 -16.09
C PRO A 351 -8.83 7.56 -16.44
N LEU A 352 -9.07 8.47 -17.39
CA LEU A 352 -10.39 8.94 -17.78
C LEU A 352 -11.35 7.91 -18.44
N PRO A 353 -10.93 7.06 -19.39
CA PRO A 353 -11.81 6.14 -20.11
C PRO A 353 -12.22 4.92 -19.27
N CYS A 354 -11.41 4.47 -18.29
CA CYS A 354 -11.77 3.36 -17.41
C CYS A 354 -12.94 3.72 -16.49
N SER A 355 -12.90 4.92 -15.89
CA SER A 355 -13.99 5.43 -15.06
C SER A 355 -15.30 5.61 -15.85
N ILE A 356 -15.20 6.15 -17.07
CA ILE A 356 -16.35 6.30 -17.98
C ILE A 356 -16.96 4.94 -18.33
N LEU A 357 -16.13 3.95 -18.64
CA LEU A 357 -16.58 2.61 -19.03
C LEU A 357 -17.24 1.86 -17.86
N ALA A 358 -16.70 1.99 -16.66
CA ALA A 358 -17.32 1.50 -15.43
C ALA A 358 -18.70 2.16 -15.20
N GLY A 359 -18.83 3.46 -15.48
CA GLY A 359 -20.11 4.18 -15.39
C GLY A 359 -21.17 3.64 -16.35
N PHE A 360 -20.79 3.37 -17.60
CA PHE A 360 -21.68 2.73 -18.56
C PHE A 360 -22.07 1.31 -18.14
N LEU A 361 -21.14 0.53 -17.59
CA LEU A 361 -21.41 -0.82 -17.12
C LEU A 361 -22.47 -0.82 -15.99
N HIS A 362 -22.30 0.07 -15.01
CA HIS A 362 -23.27 0.25 -13.91
C HIS A 362 -24.64 0.68 -14.44
N TYR A 363 -24.67 1.63 -15.39
CA TYR A 363 -25.90 2.12 -16.00
C TYR A 363 -26.70 1.01 -16.67
N PHE A 364 -26.07 0.26 -17.58
CA PHE A 364 -26.77 -0.78 -18.32
C PHE A 364 -27.18 -1.96 -17.44
N THR A 365 -26.42 -2.23 -16.35
CA THR A 365 -26.77 -3.23 -15.35
C THR A 365 -28.05 -2.83 -14.60
N LEU A 366 -28.11 -1.62 -14.04
CA LEU A 366 -29.29 -1.11 -13.35
C LEU A 366 -30.50 -1.02 -14.29
N SER A 367 -30.31 -0.48 -15.50
CA SER A 367 -31.35 -0.45 -16.52
C SER A 367 -31.90 -1.85 -16.83
N SER A 368 -31.03 -2.87 -16.96
CA SER A 368 -31.46 -4.24 -17.18
C SER A 368 -32.27 -4.80 -16.02
N LEU A 369 -31.88 -4.52 -14.77
CA LEU A 369 -32.59 -4.91 -13.56
C LEU A 369 -34.01 -4.30 -13.52
N PHE A 370 -34.15 -3.01 -13.84
CA PHE A 370 -35.46 -2.37 -13.91
C PHE A 370 -36.33 -2.94 -15.04
N TRP A 371 -35.76 -3.26 -16.20
CA TRP A 371 -36.49 -3.91 -17.28
C TRP A 371 -36.96 -5.33 -16.92
N ILE A 372 -36.15 -6.11 -16.21
CA ILE A 372 -36.54 -7.41 -15.65
C ILE A 372 -37.67 -7.23 -14.62
N GLY A 373 -37.59 -6.20 -13.77
CA GLY A 373 -38.66 -5.85 -12.83
C GLY A 373 -39.98 -5.47 -13.51
N VAL A 374 -39.91 -4.68 -14.59
CA VAL A 374 -41.07 -4.32 -15.43
C VAL A 374 -41.69 -5.55 -16.08
N GLU A 375 -40.87 -6.47 -16.58
CA GLU A 375 -41.34 -7.74 -17.13
C GLU A 375 -42.03 -8.60 -16.06
N GLY A 376 -41.42 -8.74 -14.88
CA GLY A 376 -41.99 -9.45 -13.74
C GLY A 376 -43.34 -8.87 -13.30
N TYR A 377 -43.45 -7.54 -13.26
CA TYR A 377 -44.72 -6.86 -12.96
C TYR A 377 -45.78 -7.08 -14.05
N ASN A 378 -45.38 -7.06 -15.33
CA ASN A 378 -46.26 -7.36 -16.45
C ASN A 378 -46.77 -8.81 -16.40
N MET A 379 -45.92 -9.78 -16.07
CA MET A 379 -46.32 -11.18 -15.88
C MET A 379 -47.29 -11.32 -14.69
N HIS A 380 -47.02 -10.65 -13.57
CA HIS A 380 -47.91 -10.64 -12.42
C HIS A 380 -49.32 -10.13 -12.78
N ILE A 381 -49.43 -9.04 -13.54
CA ILE A 381 -50.74 -8.54 -14.00
C ILE A 381 -51.43 -9.56 -14.93
N LEU A 382 -50.69 -10.16 -15.86
CA LEU A 382 -51.25 -11.07 -16.86
C LEU A 382 -51.78 -12.37 -16.25
N PHE A 383 -51.08 -12.93 -15.25
CA PHE A 383 -51.42 -14.22 -14.65
C PHE A 383 -52.26 -14.12 -13.37
N VAL A 384 -52.00 -13.13 -12.50
CA VAL A 384 -52.65 -13.05 -11.17
C VAL A 384 -53.91 -12.19 -11.22
N ARG A 385 -53.89 -11.07 -11.95
CA ARG A 385 -55.07 -10.22 -12.13
C ARG A 385 -55.84 -10.65 -13.37
N VAL A 386 -56.67 -11.69 -13.20
CA VAL A 386 -57.52 -12.26 -14.26
C VAL A 386 -58.41 -11.17 -14.89
N LEU A 387 -58.02 -10.74 -16.10
CA LEU A 387 -58.76 -9.95 -17.09
C LEU A 387 -59.16 -8.51 -16.69
N ASN A 388 -58.57 -7.55 -17.41
CA ASN A 388 -59.06 -6.19 -17.70
C ASN A 388 -58.63 -5.03 -16.77
N THR A 389 -57.38 -5.01 -16.30
CA THR A 389 -56.76 -3.75 -15.83
C THR A 389 -56.08 -3.03 -17.01
N TYR A 390 -56.83 -2.18 -17.72
CA TYR A 390 -56.25 -1.31 -18.74
C TYR A 390 -55.47 -0.18 -18.07
N LEU A 391 -54.14 -0.30 -18.02
CA LEU A 391 -53.25 0.79 -17.62
C LEU A 391 -52.96 1.67 -18.85
N PRO A 392 -53.53 2.89 -18.95
CA PRO A 392 -53.19 3.80 -20.04
C PRO A 392 -51.71 4.18 -19.95
N GLN A 393 -51.04 4.23 -21.11
CA GLN A 393 -49.64 4.65 -21.24
C GLN A 393 -48.61 3.82 -20.43
N PHE A 394 -48.92 2.57 -20.08
CA PHE A 394 -48.04 1.67 -19.32
C PHE A 394 -46.59 1.65 -19.83
N MET A 395 -46.38 1.47 -21.15
CA MET A 395 -45.04 1.45 -21.75
C MET A 395 -44.27 2.76 -21.59
N ARG A 396 -44.96 3.90 -21.63
CA ARG A 396 -44.33 5.21 -21.45
C ARG A 396 -43.88 5.41 -19.99
N LYS A 397 -44.70 4.99 -19.02
CA LYS A 397 -44.36 5.03 -17.60
C LYS A 397 -43.22 4.07 -17.26
N ALA A 398 -43.28 2.84 -17.79
CA ALA A 398 -42.24 1.84 -17.59
C ALA A 398 -40.88 2.28 -18.19
N SER A 399 -40.91 2.88 -19.39
CA SER A 399 -39.68 3.40 -20.02
C SER A 399 -39.07 4.57 -19.24
N LEU A 400 -39.89 5.45 -18.65
CA LEU A 400 -39.40 6.55 -17.81
C LEU A 400 -38.72 6.03 -16.54
N VAL A 401 -39.22 4.96 -15.94
CA VAL A 401 -38.60 4.34 -14.76
C VAL A 401 -37.32 3.60 -15.15
N ALA A 402 -37.40 2.67 -16.11
CA ALA A 402 -36.29 1.79 -16.43
C ALA A 402 -35.10 2.47 -17.12
N TRP A 403 -35.31 3.60 -17.81
CA TRP A 403 -34.22 4.40 -18.39
C TRP A 403 -33.88 5.66 -17.59
N GLY A 404 -34.85 6.24 -16.87
CA GLY A 404 -34.68 7.55 -16.21
C GLY A 404 -34.25 7.47 -14.74
N GLU A 405 -34.49 6.35 -14.07
CA GLU A 405 -34.07 6.14 -12.68
C GLU A 405 -32.56 5.76 -12.58
N PRO A 406 -32.01 4.84 -13.39
CA PRO A 406 -30.61 4.44 -13.32
C PRO A 406 -29.55 5.55 -13.36
N PRO A 407 -29.70 6.66 -14.13
CA PRO A 407 -28.75 7.77 -14.08
C PRO A 407 -28.68 8.44 -12.70
N SER A 408 -29.79 8.49 -11.96
CA SER A 408 -29.86 9.11 -10.63
C SER A 408 -29.15 8.23 -9.60
N ILE A 409 -29.37 6.92 -9.64
CA ILE A 409 -28.63 5.95 -8.80
C ILE A 409 -27.15 5.95 -9.17
N ASN A 410 -26.81 5.94 -10.45
CA ASN A 410 -25.41 6.02 -10.86
C ASN A 410 -24.75 7.30 -10.41
N TYR A 411 -25.43 8.45 -10.53
CA TYR A 411 -24.93 9.70 -9.98
C TYR A 411 -24.69 9.56 -8.48
N LEU A 412 -25.63 9.01 -7.70
CA LEU A 412 -25.43 8.76 -6.27
C LEU A 412 -24.32 7.75 -5.94
N ILE A 413 -24.14 6.69 -6.74
CA ILE A 413 -23.06 5.71 -6.54
C ILE A 413 -21.71 6.34 -6.86
N PHE A 414 -21.64 7.10 -7.96
CA PHE A 414 -20.44 7.84 -8.32
C PHE A 414 -20.17 8.93 -7.31
N ASP A 415 -21.18 9.64 -6.80
CA ASP A 415 -21.06 10.71 -5.80
C ASP A 415 -20.76 10.16 -4.41
N CYS A 416 -21.29 9.00 -3.99
CA CYS A 416 -20.87 8.31 -2.76
C CYS A 416 -19.45 7.72 -2.88
N ARG A 417 -19.06 7.24 -4.06
CA ARG A 417 -17.68 6.78 -4.32
C ARG A 417 -16.72 7.96 -4.50
N LEU A 418 -17.24 9.09 -4.98
CA LEU A 418 -16.60 10.39 -4.96
C LEU A 418 -16.55 10.87 -3.52
N GLU A 419 -17.51 10.62 -2.62
CA GLU A 419 -17.49 10.93 -1.17
C GLU A 419 -16.53 10.05 -0.38
N ALA A 420 -16.25 8.83 -0.85
CA ALA A 420 -15.08 8.07 -0.39
C ALA A 420 -13.75 8.64 -0.93
N PHE A 421 -13.79 9.52 -1.94
CA PHE A 421 -12.67 10.25 -2.55
C PHE A 421 -12.67 11.79 -2.24
N LEU A 422 -13.75 12.36 -1.68
CA LEU A 422 -14.06 13.80 -1.57
C LEU A 422 -13.85 14.40 -0.18
N PRO A 423 -13.54 13.69 0.93
CA PRO A 423 -12.82 14.40 1.98
C PRO A 423 -11.49 14.97 1.44
N LYS A 424 -11.02 14.52 0.26
CA LYS A 424 -9.75 14.92 -0.36
C LYS A 424 -9.83 15.89 -1.54
N CYS A 425 -11.03 16.24 -2.04
CA CYS A 425 -11.16 17.19 -3.18
C CYS A 425 -12.01 18.43 -2.87
N VAL A 426 -12.91 18.37 -1.86
CA VAL A 426 -13.73 19.53 -1.47
C VAL A 426 -12.92 20.56 -0.68
N THR A 427 -11.92 20.13 0.10
CA THR A 427 -11.06 20.99 0.92
C THR A 427 -10.21 21.91 0.04
N SER A 428 -9.63 21.39 -1.05
CA SER A 428 -8.82 22.16 -2.01
C SER A 428 -9.61 23.23 -2.79
N MET A 429 -10.89 22.99 -3.10
CA MET A 429 -11.72 23.97 -3.82
C MET A 429 -12.40 24.99 -2.90
N ILE A 430 -12.65 24.68 -1.63
CA ILE A 430 -13.19 25.66 -0.67
C ILE A 430 -12.11 26.67 -0.28
N GLU A 431 -10.84 26.26 -0.18
CA GLU A 431 -9.73 27.15 0.17
C GLU A 431 -9.38 28.13 -0.97
N LYS A 432 -9.40 27.68 -2.24
CA LYS A 432 -9.25 28.57 -3.41
C LYS A 432 -10.47 29.44 -3.73
N ALA A 433 -11.64 29.17 -3.12
CA ALA A 433 -12.83 30.03 -3.24
C ALA A 433 -12.94 31.07 -2.12
N SER A 434 -12.31 30.83 -0.96
CA SER A 434 -12.24 31.77 0.18
C SER A 434 -11.37 33.00 -0.12
N GLU A 435 -10.31 32.84 -0.92
CA GLU A 435 -9.38 33.94 -1.27
C GLU A 435 -9.88 34.90 -2.36
N LYS A 436 -11.09 34.68 -2.92
CA LYS A 436 -11.71 35.57 -3.92
C LYS A 436 -12.98 36.28 -3.45
N ILE A 437 -13.34 36.17 -2.17
CA ILE A 437 -14.49 36.87 -1.60
C ILE A 437 -14.07 37.53 -0.27
N THR A 438 -13.16 38.49 -0.35
CA THR A 438 -13.00 39.55 0.65
C THR A 438 -13.04 40.92 -0.05
N CYS A 439 -14.27 41.36 -0.32
CA CYS A 439 -14.73 42.73 -0.22
C CYS A 439 -16.14 42.70 0.38
#